data_AF-A0A8H3PGN8-F1
#
_entry.id   AF-A0A8H3PGN8-F1
#
_cell.length_a   1.000
_cell.length_b   1.000
_cell.length_c   1.000
_cell.angle_alpha   90.00
_cell.angle_beta   90.00
_cell.angle_gamma   90.00
#
_symmetry.space_group_name_H-M   'P 1'
#
loop_
_entity.id
_entity.type
_entity.pdbx_description
1 polymer ?
#
loop_
_entity_poly.entity_id
_entity_poly.type
_entity_poly.pdbx_seq_one_letter_code
_entity_poly.pdbx_strand_id
1 'polypeptide(L)'
;MDTVRAACALDYPPESYRIVVLDDSRSNSVRESVERLSREQNCKNLYYASRDVDVLSFSKFGNLSFGLGFVDGVPSGPSDFVAILDIDMIPLPYLLRAVIPYLVADGKVGLANPPQRFYNIPNQDPFVQNLDTVFDSLETIKDCVSSSWYKSPYQSSSSLPSDGFESRDTFWDRCSLQDKLDITGGAQ
;
A
#
# COMPACT_ATOMS: atom_id res chain seq x y z
N MET A 1 -7.87 14.74 -3.44
CA MET A 1 -7.26 13.98 -4.57
C MET A 1 -5.74 13.93 -4.47
N ASP A 2 -5.15 14.49 -3.43
CA ASP A 2 -3.79 15.03 -3.51
C ASP A 2 -2.74 13.97 -3.16
N THR A 3 -3.12 12.99 -2.34
CA THR A 3 -2.47 11.68 -2.19
C THR A 3 -2.26 10.97 -3.52
N VAL A 4 -3.27 10.95 -4.42
CA VAL A 4 -3.16 10.33 -5.76
C VAL A 4 -2.17 11.11 -6.63
N ARG A 5 -2.21 12.45 -6.60
CA ARG A 5 -1.25 13.31 -7.31
C ARG A 5 0.18 13.12 -6.82
N ALA A 6 0.37 13.01 -5.50
CA ALA A 6 1.67 12.76 -4.88
C ALA A 6 2.21 11.36 -5.22
N ALA A 7 1.34 10.33 -5.31
CA ALA A 7 1.71 9.02 -5.83
C ALA A 7 2.13 9.07 -7.32
N CYS A 8 1.47 9.87 -8.17
CA CYS A 8 1.93 10.14 -9.53
C CYS A 8 3.24 10.97 -9.60
N ALA A 9 3.65 11.59 -8.49
CA ALA A 9 4.84 12.46 -8.40
C ALA A 9 5.99 11.79 -7.62
N LEU A 10 5.96 10.46 -7.47
CA LEU A 10 7.07 9.70 -6.90
C LEU A 10 8.29 9.77 -7.83
N ASP A 11 9.46 9.98 -7.23
CA ASP A 11 10.76 9.91 -7.88
C ASP A 11 11.16 8.43 -8.06
N TYR A 12 10.48 7.77 -8.99
CA TYR A 12 10.72 6.37 -9.35
C TYR A 12 10.39 6.18 -10.84
N PRO A 13 11.01 5.24 -11.58
CA PRO A 13 10.73 5.06 -13.00
C PRO A 13 9.24 4.76 -13.23
N PRO A 14 8.49 5.55 -14.02
CA PRO A 14 7.03 5.40 -14.13
C PRO A 14 6.56 4.04 -14.64
N GLU A 15 7.35 3.39 -15.49
CA GLU A 15 7.06 2.04 -16.02
C GLU A 15 7.35 0.92 -15.00
N SER A 16 7.93 1.26 -13.84
CA SER A 16 8.27 0.32 -12.77
C SER A 16 7.28 0.34 -11.61
N TYR A 17 6.22 1.16 -11.64
CA TYR A 17 5.15 1.15 -10.64
C TYR A 17 3.79 1.56 -11.23
N ARG A 18 2.71 1.29 -10.51
CA ARG A 18 1.35 1.74 -10.83
C ARG A 18 0.55 2.06 -9.56
N ILE A 19 -0.58 2.74 -9.75
CA ILE A 19 -1.44 3.24 -8.68
C ILE A 19 -2.86 2.74 -8.94
N VAL A 20 -3.49 2.11 -7.96
CA VAL A 20 -4.89 1.66 -8.01
C VAL A 20 -5.68 2.34 -6.90
N VAL A 21 -6.65 3.17 -7.29
CA VAL A 21 -7.61 3.78 -6.35
C VAL A 21 -8.75 2.79 -6.12
N LEU A 22 -8.94 2.39 -4.86
CA LEU A 22 -9.94 1.43 -4.41
C LEU A 22 -11.10 2.17 -3.72
N ASP A 23 -12.20 2.31 -4.43
CA ASP A 23 -13.38 3.03 -3.98
C ASP A 23 -14.49 2.07 -3.53
N ASP A 24 -14.78 2.02 -2.22
CA ASP A 24 -15.90 1.25 -1.66
C ASP A 24 -17.27 1.92 -1.95
N SER A 25 -17.27 3.23 -2.18
CA SER A 25 -18.48 4.07 -2.30
C SER A 25 -19.08 4.13 -3.69
N ARG A 26 -18.34 3.67 -4.73
CA ARG A 26 -18.73 3.75 -6.14
C ARG A 26 -19.00 5.19 -6.62
N SER A 27 -18.22 6.15 -6.12
CA SER A 27 -18.46 7.56 -6.35
C SER A 27 -18.06 7.99 -7.76
N ASN A 28 -19.06 8.39 -8.56
CA ASN A 28 -18.83 8.94 -9.91
C ASN A 28 -17.85 10.11 -9.91
N SER A 29 -17.83 10.97 -8.88
CA SER A 29 -16.91 12.12 -8.81
C SER A 29 -15.47 11.72 -8.48
N VAL A 30 -15.27 10.62 -7.73
CA VAL A 30 -13.95 10.00 -7.53
C VAL A 30 -13.50 9.37 -8.84
N ARG A 31 -14.36 8.55 -9.47
CA ARG A 31 -14.10 7.91 -10.76
C ARG A 31 -13.71 8.92 -11.84
N GLU A 32 -14.52 9.93 -12.09
CA GLU A 32 -14.25 11.00 -13.07
C GLU A 32 -12.94 11.75 -12.74
N SER A 33 -12.63 11.94 -11.45
CA SER A 33 -11.38 12.58 -11.03
C SER A 33 -10.16 11.71 -11.30
N VAL A 34 -10.23 10.40 -11.07
CA VAL A 34 -9.15 9.44 -11.38
C VAL A 34 -8.99 9.28 -12.90
N GLU A 35 -10.09 9.06 -13.63
CA GLU A 35 -10.09 8.97 -15.10
C GLU A 35 -9.62 10.26 -15.79
N ARG A 36 -9.76 11.43 -15.14
CA ARG A 36 -9.19 12.70 -15.62
C ARG A 36 -7.70 12.80 -15.30
N LEU A 37 -7.27 12.42 -14.09
CA LEU A 37 -5.85 12.42 -13.73
C LEU A 37 -5.04 11.44 -14.59
N SER A 38 -5.55 10.25 -14.93
CA SER A 38 -4.79 9.24 -15.69
C SER A 38 -4.43 9.64 -17.13
N ARG A 39 -4.99 10.77 -17.62
CA ARG A 39 -4.64 11.41 -18.91
C ARG A 39 -3.44 12.37 -18.79
N GLU A 40 -3.07 12.75 -17.57
CA GLU A 40 -1.90 13.59 -17.28
C GLU A 40 -0.62 12.73 -17.41
N GLN A 41 0.45 13.28 -17.99
CA GLN A 41 1.63 12.48 -18.39
C GLN A 41 2.31 11.71 -17.26
N ASN A 42 2.19 12.20 -16.02
CA ASN A 42 2.78 11.61 -14.81
C ASN A 42 1.89 10.52 -14.18
N CYS A 43 0.62 10.38 -14.61
CA CYS A 43 -0.36 9.45 -14.04
C CYS A 43 -0.79 8.35 -15.02
N LYS A 44 0.00 8.01 -16.05
CA LYS A 44 -0.41 7.01 -17.08
C LYS A 44 -0.80 5.65 -16.49
N ASN A 45 -0.06 5.21 -15.47
CA ASN A 45 -0.26 3.93 -14.78
C ASN A 45 -1.18 4.11 -13.55
N LEU A 46 -2.25 4.92 -13.68
CA LEU A 46 -3.26 5.19 -12.66
C LEU A 46 -4.60 4.55 -13.05
N TYR A 47 -5.13 3.70 -12.17
CA TYR A 47 -6.34 2.94 -12.37
C TYR A 47 -7.39 3.23 -11.28
N TYR A 48 -8.66 3.16 -11.65
CA TYR A 48 -9.80 3.19 -10.72
C TYR A 48 -10.41 1.79 -10.67
N ALA A 49 -10.64 1.27 -9.46
CA ALA A 49 -11.30 -0.01 -9.25
C ALA A 49 -12.32 0.08 -8.10
N SER A 50 -13.44 -0.62 -8.25
CA SER A 50 -14.48 -0.68 -7.23
C SER A 50 -15.24 -2.02 -7.32
N ARG A 51 -15.50 -2.64 -6.16
CA ARG A 51 -16.12 -3.97 -6.01
C ARG A 51 -17.64 -3.89 -5.86
N ASP A 52 -18.33 -5.01 -6.03
CA ASP A 52 -19.76 -5.12 -5.70
C ASP A 52 -19.99 -5.25 -4.18
N VAL A 53 -21.15 -4.76 -3.74
CA VAL A 53 -21.43 -4.43 -2.33
C VAL A 53 -22.06 -5.62 -1.56
N ASP A 54 -22.58 -6.63 -2.28
CA ASP A 54 -23.41 -7.72 -1.73
C ASP A 54 -22.66 -8.76 -0.86
N VAL A 55 -21.34 -8.62 -0.68
CA VAL A 55 -20.55 -9.50 0.19
C VAL A 55 -20.39 -8.87 1.58
N LEU A 56 -20.67 -9.65 2.64
CA LEU A 56 -20.36 -9.33 4.04
C LEU A 56 -18.87 -8.95 4.15
N SER A 57 -18.58 -7.65 4.19
CA SER A 57 -17.24 -7.15 3.88
C SER A 57 -16.64 -6.34 5.01
N PHE A 58 -15.44 -6.77 5.41
CA PHE A 58 -14.50 -5.99 6.19
C PHE A 58 -13.95 -4.84 5.32
N SER A 59 -14.78 -3.81 5.04
CA SER A 59 -14.57 -2.71 4.08
C SER A 59 -13.12 -2.55 3.55
N LYS A 60 -12.17 -2.07 4.38
CA LYS A 60 -10.76 -1.90 4.00
C LYS A 60 -10.09 -3.18 3.50
N PHE A 61 -10.19 -4.29 4.23
CA PHE A 61 -9.61 -5.59 3.83
C PHE A 61 -10.28 -6.20 2.58
N GLY A 62 -11.61 -6.03 2.45
CA GLY A 62 -12.37 -6.46 1.27
C GLY A 62 -11.94 -5.70 0.00
N ASN A 63 -11.74 -4.39 0.11
CA ASN A 63 -11.18 -3.57 -0.96
C ASN A 63 -9.75 -3.99 -1.32
N LEU A 64 -8.87 -4.18 -0.33
CA LEU A 64 -7.48 -4.61 -0.60
C LEU A 64 -7.42 -5.98 -1.29
N SER A 65 -8.20 -6.95 -0.82
CA SER A 65 -8.30 -8.28 -1.44
C SER A 65 -8.81 -8.20 -2.89
N PHE A 66 -9.79 -7.33 -3.16
CA PHE A 66 -10.27 -7.06 -4.51
C PHE A 66 -9.23 -6.34 -5.37
N GLY A 67 -8.48 -5.39 -4.81
CA GLY A 67 -7.38 -4.69 -5.49
C GLY A 67 -6.28 -5.65 -5.96
N LEU A 68 -5.91 -6.62 -5.12
CA LEU A 68 -4.93 -7.67 -5.47
C LEU A 68 -5.43 -8.60 -6.59
N GLY A 69 -6.73 -8.84 -6.71
CA GLY A 69 -7.31 -9.59 -7.85
C GLY A 69 -7.59 -8.72 -9.09
N PHE A 70 -7.68 -7.40 -8.94
CA PHE A 70 -7.89 -6.47 -10.04
C PHE A 70 -6.62 -6.32 -10.91
N VAL A 71 -5.45 -6.26 -10.26
CA VAL A 71 -4.16 -6.00 -10.92
C VAL A 71 -3.72 -7.11 -11.88
N ASP A 72 -4.17 -8.35 -11.68
CA ASP A 72 -3.98 -9.45 -12.64
C ASP A 72 -4.58 -9.15 -14.02
N GLY A 73 -5.63 -8.33 -14.07
CA GLY A 73 -6.28 -7.86 -15.30
C GLY A 73 -5.72 -6.54 -15.86
N VAL A 74 -4.73 -5.94 -15.20
CA VAL A 74 -4.12 -4.65 -15.57
C VAL A 74 -2.84 -4.91 -16.38
N PRO A 75 -2.46 -4.01 -17.32
CA PRO A 75 -1.13 -4.05 -17.91
C PRO A 75 -0.02 -4.20 -16.87
N SER A 76 1.00 -4.97 -17.24
CA SER A 76 2.12 -5.43 -16.39
C SER A 76 1.84 -6.54 -15.36
N GLY A 77 0.61 -7.05 -15.21
CA GLY A 77 0.34 -8.29 -14.43
C GLY A 77 0.39 -8.12 -12.90
N PRO A 78 0.63 -9.18 -12.09
CA PRO A 78 0.61 -9.15 -10.59
C PRO A 78 1.69 -8.27 -9.88
N SER A 79 2.13 -8.61 -8.65
CA SER A 79 3.05 -7.78 -7.82
C SER A 79 4.08 -8.50 -6.91
N ASP A 80 5.31 -7.94 -6.78
CA ASP A 80 6.36 -8.32 -5.78
C ASP A 80 6.16 -7.60 -4.44
N PHE A 81 5.77 -6.33 -4.47
CA PHE A 81 5.70 -5.48 -3.28
C PHE A 81 4.41 -4.67 -3.31
N VAL A 82 3.74 -4.52 -2.17
CA VAL A 82 2.45 -3.83 -2.08
C VAL A 82 2.55 -2.66 -1.12
N ALA A 83 2.36 -1.47 -1.67
CA ALA A 83 2.11 -0.26 -0.91
C ALA A 83 0.61 -0.05 -0.74
N ILE A 84 0.23 0.48 0.40
CA ILE A 84 -1.16 0.62 0.87
C ILE A 84 -1.28 1.96 1.61
N LEU A 85 -1.53 3.02 0.86
CA LEU A 85 -1.67 4.38 1.38
C LEU A 85 -3.14 4.60 1.77
N ASP A 86 -3.40 5.11 2.97
CA ASP A 86 -4.72 5.67 3.27
C ASP A 86 -4.91 7.01 2.55
N ILE A 87 -6.15 7.42 2.28
CA ILE A 87 -6.44 8.58 1.42
C ILE A 87 -5.91 9.93 1.96
N ASP A 88 -5.58 10.00 3.24
CA ASP A 88 -4.93 11.12 3.94
C ASP A 88 -3.39 11.04 3.98
N MET A 89 -2.79 9.88 3.66
CA MET A 89 -1.34 9.68 3.62
C MET A 89 -0.73 10.22 2.33
N ILE A 90 -0.34 11.49 2.30
CA ILE A 90 0.39 12.08 1.17
C ILE A 90 1.83 11.53 1.13
N PRO A 91 2.23 10.72 0.14
CA PRO A 91 3.59 10.17 0.06
C PRO A 91 4.62 11.25 -0.30
N LEU A 92 5.83 11.13 0.27
CA LEU A 92 6.98 11.94 -0.14
C LEU A 92 7.58 11.41 -1.45
N PRO A 93 8.12 12.26 -2.36
CA PRO A 93 8.55 11.81 -3.69
C PRO A 93 9.56 10.65 -3.66
N TYR A 94 10.52 10.67 -2.72
CA TYR A 94 11.56 9.66 -2.60
C TYR A 94 11.13 8.36 -1.91
N LEU A 95 9.84 8.19 -1.57
CA LEU A 95 9.38 7.13 -0.67
C LEU A 95 9.68 5.71 -1.18
N LEU A 96 9.47 5.42 -2.48
CA LEU A 96 9.87 4.12 -3.05
C LEU A 96 11.39 3.92 -3.03
N ARG A 97 12.18 4.97 -3.35
CA ARG A 97 13.64 4.93 -3.28
C ARG A 97 14.17 4.73 -1.86
N ALA A 98 13.41 5.12 -0.84
CA ALA A 98 13.75 4.92 0.56
C ALA A 98 13.35 3.53 1.08
N VAL A 99 12.29 2.91 0.55
CA VAL A 99 11.74 1.64 1.06
C VAL A 99 12.25 0.42 0.28
N ILE A 100 12.14 0.43 -1.06
CA ILE A 100 12.41 -0.74 -1.90
C ILE A 100 13.82 -1.32 -1.72
N PRO A 101 14.91 -0.54 -1.56
CA PRO A 101 16.25 -1.11 -1.36
C PRO A 101 16.37 -2.03 -0.15
N TYR A 102 15.62 -1.81 0.94
CA TYR A 102 15.65 -2.69 2.11
C TYR A 102 14.95 -4.02 1.85
N LEU A 103 13.81 -4.00 1.13
CA LEU A 103 13.07 -5.20 0.73
C LEU A 103 13.83 -6.05 -0.29
N VAL A 104 14.65 -5.42 -1.14
CA VAL A 104 15.49 -6.09 -2.15
C VAL A 104 16.82 -6.60 -1.58
N ALA A 105 17.35 -5.99 -0.51
CA ALA A 105 18.66 -6.34 0.06
C ALA A 105 18.66 -7.65 0.87
N ASP A 106 17.56 -7.99 1.55
CA ASP A 106 17.37 -9.31 2.19
C ASP A 106 15.94 -9.80 1.91
N GLY A 107 15.81 -10.86 1.11
CA GLY A 107 14.52 -11.43 0.73
C GLY A 107 13.68 -11.98 1.90
N LYS A 108 14.25 -12.09 3.11
CA LYS A 108 13.51 -12.40 4.34
C LYS A 108 12.65 -11.23 4.85
N VAL A 109 12.89 -10.00 4.39
CA VAL A 109 12.19 -8.81 4.87
C VAL A 109 10.79 -8.75 4.25
N GLY A 110 9.80 -9.25 5.01
CA GLY A 110 8.39 -9.28 4.61
C GLY A 110 7.64 -7.95 4.70
N LEU A 111 8.20 -6.95 5.39
CA LEU A 111 7.52 -5.71 5.74
C LEU A 111 8.55 -4.58 5.86
N ALA A 112 8.20 -3.38 5.41
CA ALA A 112 8.95 -2.17 5.71
C ALA A 112 7.95 -1.05 6.04
N ASN A 113 7.89 -0.64 7.31
CA ASN A 113 6.88 0.29 7.79
C ASN A 113 7.51 1.66 8.14
N PRO A 114 7.72 2.56 7.16
CA PRO A 114 8.26 3.89 7.42
C PRO A 114 7.40 4.68 8.42
N PRO A 115 7.98 5.67 9.12
CA PRO A 115 7.26 6.49 10.08
C PRO A 115 6.12 7.29 9.42
N GLN A 116 4.90 7.17 9.95
CA GLN A 116 3.83 8.10 9.60
C GLN A 116 4.08 9.46 10.28
N ARG A 117 3.67 10.54 9.63
CA ARG A 117 3.67 11.90 10.19
C ARG A 117 2.44 12.67 9.75
N PHE A 118 1.97 13.55 10.63
CA PHE A 118 0.74 14.31 10.49
C PHE A 118 1.07 15.78 10.26
N TYR A 119 0.54 16.38 9.19
CA TYR A 119 0.84 17.76 8.79
C TYR A 119 -0.02 18.82 9.51
N ASN A 120 -1.01 18.37 10.29
CA ASN A 120 -2.05 19.18 10.93
C ASN A 120 -1.89 19.30 12.47
N ILE A 121 -0.72 18.96 13.00
CA ILE A 121 -0.41 19.05 14.43
C ILE A 121 -0.13 20.51 14.83
N PRO A 122 -0.70 21.03 15.94
CA PRO A 122 -0.44 22.39 16.39
C PRO A 122 0.98 22.55 16.97
N ASN A 123 1.51 23.78 16.91
CA ASN A 123 2.70 24.14 17.67
C ASN A 123 2.42 23.97 19.17
N GLN A 124 3.22 23.14 19.84
CA GLN A 124 2.93 22.57 21.17
C GLN A 124 1.72 21.62 21.10
N ASP A 125 1.99 20.31 21.07
CA ASP A 125 0.98 19.25 21.00
C ASP A 125 0.73 18.64 22.39
N PRO A 126 -0.31 19.10 23.13
CA PRO A 126 -0.57 18.64 24.49
C PRO A 126 -1.09 17.20 24.56
N PHE A 127 -1.44 16.58 23.42
CA PHE A 127 -2.00 15.24 23.33
C PHE A 127 -1.04 14.23 22.68
N VAL A 128 0.14 14.66 22.22
CA VAL A 128 1.19 13.81 21.60
C VAL A 128 0.65 13.01 20.39
N GLN A 129 -0.20 13.68 19.60
CA GLN A 129 -0.79 13.20 18.34
C GLN A 129 0.25 13.12 17.21
N ASN A 130 1.37 13.83 17.32
CA ASN A 130 2.55 13.63 16.48
C ASN A 130 3.06 12.17 16.48
N LEU A 131 2.86 11.45 17.59
CA LEU A 131 3.34 10.08 17.83
C LEU A 131 4.86 9.88 17.62
N ASP A 132 5.67 10.95 17.69
CA ASP A 132 7.13 10.89 17.48
C ASP A 132 7.79 9.82 18.39
N THR A 133 7.45 9.79 19.68
CA THR A 133 7.94 8.77 20.63
C THR A 133 7.58 7.33 20.23
N VAL A 134 6.48 7.12 19.53
CA VAL A 134 6.11 5.80 19.02
C VAL A 134 7.00 5.46 17.84
N PHE A 135 7.04 6.30 16.82
CA PHE A 135 7.72 6.01 15.56
C PHE A 135 9.25 6.03 15.66
N ASP A 136 9.83 6.94 16.45
CA ASP A 136 11.28 7.17 16.51
C ASP A 136 11.96 6.45 17.68
N SER A 137 11.21 5.65 18.44
CA SER A 137 11.75 4.86 19.55
C SER A 137 11.05 3.53 19.72
N LEU A 138 9.74 3.49 19.92
CA LEU A 138 9.04 2.22 20.19
C LEU A 138 9.01 1.29 18.96
N GLU A 139 8.87 1.81 17.74
CA GLU A 139 8.96 0.99 16.54
C GLU A 139 10.40 0.55 16.23
N THR A 140 11.40 1.42 16.40
CA THR A 140 12.82 1.03 16.27
C THR A 140 13.19 -0.09 17.25
N ILE A 141 12.68 -0.05 18.49
CA ILE A 141 12.87 -1.11 19.49
C ILE A 141 12.17 -2.41 19.08
N LYS A 142 10.97 -2.34 18.48
CA LYS A 142 10.26 -3.53 17.97
C LYS A 142 10.98 -4.17 16.79
N ASP A 143 11.54 -3.35 15.90
CA ASP A 143 12.28 -3.78 14.72
C ASP A 143 13.57 -4.53 15.10
N CYS A 144 14.30 -3.99 16.09
CA CYS A 144 15.46 -4.66 16.71
C CYS A 144 15.19 -6.05 17.30
N VAL A 145 13.91 -6.43 17.52
CA VAL A 145 13.51 -7.78 17.96
C VAL A 145 12.57 -8.47 16.97
N SER A 146 12.56 -8.04 15.70
CA SER A 146 11.75 -8.60 14.60
C SER A 146 10.24 -8.65 14.88
N SER A 147 9.74 -7.68 15.63
CA SER A 147 8.33 -7.54 16.05
C SER A 147 7.63 -6.31 15.44
N SER A 148 8.13 -5.84 14.29
CA SER A 148 7.47 -4.81 13.49
C SER A 148 6.20 -5.37 12.84
N TRP A 149 5.05 -4.80 13.19
CA TRP A 149 3.74 -5.20 12.66
C TRP A 149 3.28 -4.25 11.56
N TYR A 150 2.46 -4.74 10.63
CA TYR A 150 1.84 -3.92 9.58
C TYR A 150 0.98 -2.79 10.17
N LYS A 151 1.16 -1.55 9.69
CA LYS A 151 0.32 -0.39 10.05
C LYS A 151 -0.26 0.39 8.87
N SER A 152 -0.02 -0.07 7.64
CA SER A 152 -0.22 0.68 6.38
C SER A 152 0.80 1.81 6.18
N PRO A 153 1.70 1.74 5.17
CA PRO A 153 2.27 0.60 4.43
C PRO A 153 3.71 0.28 4.89
N TYR A 154 4.49 -0.70 4.38
CA TYR A 154 4.49 -1.50 3.13
C TYR A 154 4.70 -3.01 3.43
N GLN A 155 4.28 -3.88 2.51
CA GLN A 155 4.50 -5.33 2.59
C GLN A 155 5.21 -5.90 1.35
N SER A 156 6.08 -6.89 1.54
CA SER A 156 6.73 -7.68 0.48
C SER A 156 6.00 -9.01 0.28
N SER A 157 5.94 -9.53 -0.95
CA SER A 157 5.44 -10.88 -1.24
C SER A 157 6.44 -11.97 -0.83
N SER A 158 7.73 -11.65 -0.74
CA SER A 158 8.82 -12.62 -0.63
C SER A 158 8.87 -13.40 0.70
N SER A 159 8.15 -12.95 1.73
CA SER A 159 8.12 -13.61 3.05
C SER A 159 7.00 -14.63 3.22
N LEU A 160 6.32 -15.03 2.13
CA LEU A 160 5.31 -16.08 2.17
C LEU A 160 5.99 -17.47 2.07
N PRO A 161 5.73 -18.43 3.00
CA PRO A 161 6.50 -19.67 3.06
C PRO A 161 6.32 -20.58 1.86
N SER A 162 7.43 -21.16 1.37
CA SER A 162 7.48 -21.89 0.10
C SER A 162 7.97 -23.34 0.17
N ASP A 163 7.71 -24.07 1.28
CA ASP A 163 7.38 -25.51 1.25
C ASP A 163 7.10 -26.15 2.64
N GLY A 164 6.00 -26.91 2.71
CA GLY A 164 5.94 -28.27 3.24
C GLY A 164 6.35 -28.63 4.69
N PHE A 165 5.41 -28.54 5.64
CA PHE A 165 5.11 -29.69 6.53
C PHE A 165 3.65 -29.68 7.02
N GLU A 166 3.01 -30.85 7.07
CA GLU A 166 1.55 -30.95 7.31
C GLU A 166 1.18 -30.81 8.80
N SER A 167 0.33 -29.83 9.15
CA SER A 167 -1.12 -30.09 9.33
C SER A 167 -1.83 -28.91 10.05
N ARG A 168 -2.94 -28.41 9.47
CA ARG A 168 -4.04 -27.61 10.10
C ARG A 168 -3.63 -26.31 10.85
N ASP A 169 -4.10 -25.10 10.49
CA ASP A 169 -5.38 -24.74 9.86
C ASP A 169 -5.30 -23.51 8.91
N THR A 170 -5.64 -23.76 7.64
CA THR A 170 -6.44 -22.91 6.73
C THR A 170 -6.33 -21.37 6.82
N PHE A 171 -5.42 -20.80 6.03
CA PHE A 171 -5.65 -19.50 5.35
C PHE A 171 -4.84 -19.43 4.04
N TRP A 172 -3.59 -19.91 4.09
CA TRP A 172 -2.55 -19.67 3.09
C TRP A 172 -2.63 -20.52 1.81
N ASP A 173 -3.40 -21.61 1.81
CA ASP A 173 -3.37 -22.69 0.79
C ASP A 173 -3.82 -22.32 -0.64
N ARG A 174 -4.02 -21.03 -0.96
CA ARG A 174 -4.52 -20.57 -2.28
C ARG A 174 -3.88 -19.31 -2.87
N CYS A 175 -2.94 -18.65 -2.21
CA CYS A 175 -2.26 -17.46 -2.75
C CYS A 175 -0.99 -17.84 -3.53
N SER A 176 -1.11 -18.70 -4.54
CA SER A 176 -0.01 -19.05 -5.45
C SER A 176 -0.05 -18.19 -6.72
N LEU A 177 0.82 -17.16 -6.83
CA LEU A 177 1.33 -16.52 -8.07
C LEU A 177 2.39 -15.43 -7.74
N GLN A 178 3.09 -14.88 -8.75
CA GLN A 178 4.36 -14.10 -8.64
C GLN A 178 4.37 -12.85 -9.59
N ASP A 179 5.23 -11.83 -9.34
CA ASP A 179 5.64 -10.67 -10.21
C ASP A 179 4.58 -9.60 -10.65
N LYS A 180 4.74 -8.24 -10.54
CA LYS A 180 5.89 -7.44 -10.02
C LYS A 180 5.74 -6.07 -9.24
N LEU A 181 4.75 -5.15 -9.33
CA LEU A 181 4.63 -4.04 -8.31
C LEU A 181 3.25 -3.33 -8.19
N ASP A 182 2.81 -2.95 -6.96
CA ASP A 182 1.54 -2.22 -6.72
C ASP A 182 1.51 -1.14 -5.61
N ILE A 183 0.71 -0.09 -5.82
CA ILE A 183 0.29 0.89 -4.80
C ILE A 183 -1.25 0.99 -4.79
N THR A 184 -1.89 0.62 -3.67
CA THR A 184 -3.34 0.72 -3.47
C THR A 184 -3.71 1.87 -2.54
N GLY A 185 -4.80 2.58 -2.85
CA GLY A 185 -5.31 3.70 -2.04
C GLY A 185 -6.79 3.52 -1.69
N GLY A 186 -7.13 3.46 -0.39
CA GLY A 186 -8.51 3.24 0.07
C GLY A 186 -9.24 4.53 0.43
N ALA A 187 -10.43 4.74 -0.15
CA ALA A 187 -11.33 5.86 0.15
C ALA A 187 -12.48 5.47 1.11
N GLN A 188 -12.95 6.44 1.89
CA GLN A 188 -14.25 6.47 2.59
C GLN A 188 -15.06 7.66 2.10
#